data_AF-A0A956VW88-F1
#
_entry.id   AF-A0A956VW88-F1
#
_cell.length_a   1.000
_cell.length_b   1.000
_cell.length_c   1.000
_cell.angle_alpha   90.00
_cell.angle_beta   90.00
_cell.angle_gamma   90.00
#
_symmetry.space_group_name_H-M   'P 1'
#
loop_
_entity.id
_entity.type
_entity.pdbx_description
1 polymer ?
#
loop_
_entity_poly.entity_id
_entity_poly.type
_entity_poly.pdbx_seq_one_letter_code
_entity_poly.pdbx_strand_id
1 'polypeptide(L)'
;AAFFGLVGAIVLVSWSFDVGLFDENDQKLTTAVQVLLVAIPYPLLRLAGDFTGIPTLARRAAEIALTVSIAGLVAFHPDDLPTWLIVFIVAYFVMTSTYASAQFIHAAVTMRSVSRLRMAFAAAGSLSLASLILIAGIRAFWDTRILLGLSSAFVLASGVSYYIAFAMPLWLKRTIHAHHLQRFLAATVTAAPEVYRDVDGSAFAEIEEVVGNALGVPNARVALWDEERQHLYSPTLGGIHPDIVNPYSTVPLRSFL
;
A
#
# COMPACT_ATOMS: atom_id res chain seq x y z
N ALA A 1 -1.98 7.81 7.50
CA ALA A 1 -2.80 8.58 8.46
C ALA A 1 -3.99 9.26 7.77
N ALA A 2 -3.78 10.05 6.71
CA ALA A 2 -4.84 10.84 6.05
C ALA A 2 -6.08 10.04 5.60
N PHE A 3 -5.90 8.85 5.01
CA PHE A 3 -7.01 8.00 4.58
C PHE A 3 -7.95 7.60 5.74
N PHE A 4 -7.38 7.14 6.86
CA PHE A 4 -8.16 6.75 8.04
C PHE A 4 -8.83 7.93 8.73
N GLY A 5 -8.16 9.10 8.78
CA GLY A 5 -8.77 10.32 9.29
C GLY A 5 -9.98 10.74 8.46
N LEU A 6 -9.90 10.58 7.14
CA LEU A 6 -10.97 10.92 6.21
C LEU A 6 -12.16 9.95 6.31
N VAL A 7 -11.91 8.64 6.39
CA VAL A 7 -12.99 7.64 6.63
C VAL A 7 -13.63 7.86 8.00
N GLY A 8 -12.83 8.11 9.04
CA GLY A 8 -13.35 8.41 10.39
C GLY A 8 -14.20 9.68 10.40
N ALA A 9 -13.80 10.72 9.66
CA ALA A 9 -14.59 11.94 9.51
C ALA A 9 -15.90 11.69 8.75
N ILE A 10 -15.91 10.88 7.70
CA ILE A 10 -17.17 10.47 7.02
C ILE A 10 -18.10 9.79 8.01
N VAL A 11 -17.61 8.81 8.78
CA VAL A 11 -18.42 8.08 9.75
C VAL A 11 -18.95 9.00 10.85
N LEU A 12 -18.14 9.93 11.36
CA LEU A 12 -18.58 10.90 12.36
C LEU A 12 -19.68 11.82 11.82
N VAL A 13 -19.54 12.30 10.59
CA VAL A 13 -20.56 13.16 9.97
C VAL A 13 -21.82 12.35 9.67
N SER A 14 -21.72 11.15 9.11
CA SER A 14 -22.88 10.26 8.92
C SER A 14 -23.59 9.94 10.23
N TRP A 15 -22.85 9.67 11.31
CA TRP A 15 -23.42 9.39 12.62
C TRP A 15 -24.12 10.62 13.22
N SER A 16 -23.60 11.83 12.97
CA SER A 16 -24.25 13.06 13.44
C SER A 16 -25.64 13.31 12.84
N PHE A 17 -25.90 12.82 11.62
CA PHE A 17 -27.25 12.80 11.04
C PHE A 17 -28.16 11.78 11.75
N ASP A 18 -27.64 10.58 12.02
CA ASP A 18 -28.43 9.48 12.62
C ASP A 18 -28.83 9.76 14.08
N VAL A 19 -28.01 10.54 14.80
CA VAL A 19 -28.28 10.96 16.19
C VAL A 19 -29.25 12.16 16.25
N GLY A 20 -29.63 12.75 15.11
CA GLY A 20 -30.55 13.89 15.06
C GLY A 20 -29.96 15.18 15.65
N LEU A 21 -28.62 15.27 15.72
CA LEU A 21 -27.93 16.50 16.14
C LEU A 21 -28.07 17.63 15.12
N PHE A 22 -28.31 17.27 13.85
CA PHE A 22 -28.50 18.18 12.73
C PHE A 22 -29.67 17.68 11.88
N ASP A 23 -30.44 18.62 11.31
CA ASP A 23 -31.48 18.29 10.34
C ASP A 23 -30.83 17.69 9.09
N GLU A 24 -31.46 16.66 8.51
CA GLU A 24 -31.07 16.01 7.25
C GLU A 24 -30.95 17.02 6.08
N ASN A 25 -31.56 18.20 6.25
CA ASN A 25 -31.59 19.29 5.30
C ASN A 25 -30.46 20.33 5.47
N ASP A 26 -29.49 20.11 6.38
CA ASP A 26 -28.32 21.01 6.48
C ASP A 26 -27.37 20.81 5.29
N GLN A 27 -27.59 21.64 4.27
CA GLN A 27 -26.87 21.65 3.00
C GLN A 27 -25.35 21.66 3.18
N LYS A 28 -24.83 22.31 4.23
CA LYS A 28 -23.38 22.41 4.48
C LYS A 28 -22.79 21.07 4.85
N LEU A 29 -23.50 20.28 5.67
CA LEU A 29 -23.04 18.96 6.09
C LEU A 29 -23.10 17.96 4.94
N THR A 30 -24.17 17.97 4.15
CA THR A 30 -24.28 17.11 2.96
C THR A 30 -23.17 17.38 1.96
N THR A 31 -22.88 18.66 1.69
CA THR A 31 -21.76 19.07 0.83
C THR A 31 -20.42 18.62 1.41
N ALA A 32 -20.22 18.75 2.73
CA ALA A 32 -18.99 18.32 3.40
C ALA A 32 -18.75 16.80 3.26
N VAL A 33 -19.80 15.98 3.40
CA VAL A 33 -19.71 14.53 3.18
C VAL A 33 -19.34 14.21 1.73
N GLN A 34 -19.98 14.86 0.76
CA GLN A 34 -19.69 14.67 -0.66
C GLN A 34 -18.24 15.05 -1.00
N VAL A 35 -17.77 16.19 -0.48
CA VAL A 35 -16.37 16.63 -0.63
C VAL A 35 -15.40 15.62 -0.03
N LEU A 36 -15.70 15.08 1.16
CA LEU A 36 -14.88 14.03 1.77
C LEU A 36 -14.87 12.76 0.93
N LEU A 37 -16.02 12.31 0.45
CA LEU A 37 -16.15 11.13 -0.39
C LEU A 37 -15.32 11.27 -1.68
N VAL A 38 -15.42 12.42 -2.35
CA VAL A 38 -14.65 12.71 -3.58
C VAL A 38 -13.15 12.82 -3.31
N ALA A 39 -12.76 13.17 -2.09
CA ALA A 39 -11.35 13.23 -1.70
C ALA A 39 -10.72 11.85 -1.43
N ILE A 40 -11.48 10.78 -1.17
CA ILE A 40 -10.98 9.41 -0.90
C ILE A 40 -9.91 8.89 -1.89
N PRO A 41 -10.09 8.97 -3.23
CA PRO A 41 -9.15 8.39 -4.20
C PRO A 41 -7.77 9.04 -4.18
N TYR A 42 -7.67 10.31 -3.77
CA TYR A 42 -6.40 11.03 -3.77
C TYR A 42 -5.40 10.52 -2.70
N PRO A 43 -5.76 10.36 -1.42
CA PRO A 43 -4.93 9.68 -0.42
C PRO A 43 -4.54 8.26 -0.82
N LEU A 44 -5.42 7.53 -1.52
CA LEU A 44 -5.12 6.17 -2.01
C LEU A 44 -4.04 6.20 -3.08
N LEU A 45 -4.17 7.10 -4.06
CA LEU A 45 -3.16 7.31 -5.08
C LEU A 45 -1.82 7.73 -4.47
N ARG A 46 -1.83 8.64 -3.49
CA ARG A 46 -0.63 9.07 -2.79
C ARG A 46 0.03 7.91 -2.04
N LEU A 47 -0.76 7.11 -1.33
CA LEU A 47 -0.27 5.92 -0.65
C LEU A 47 0.35 4.93 -1.64
N ALA A 48 -0.28 4.68 -2.78
CA ALA A 48 0.28 3.85 -3.85
C ALA A 48 1.59 4.43 -4.42
N GLY A 49 1.65 5.76 -4.53
CA GLY A 49 2.83 6.50 -4.99
C GLY A 49 4.04 6.33 -4.10
N ASP A 50 3.83 6.32 -2.79
CA ASP A 50 4.90 6.09 -1.81
C ASP A 50 5.55 4.71 -1.95
N PHE A 51 4.87 3.72 -2.53
CA PHE A 51 5.40 2.36 -2.74
C PHE A 51 5.92 2.06 -4.15
N THR A 52 5.49 2.81 -5.17
CA THR A 52 5.76 2.47 -6.58
C THR A 52 6.48 3.55 -7.37
N GLY A 53 6.67 4.75 -6.81
CA GLY A 53 7.33 5.85 -7.51
C GLY A 53 6.50 6.39 -8.69
N ILE A 54 5.25 6.79 -8.42
CA ILE A 54 4.32 7.32 -9.45
C ILE A 54 4.89 8.62 -10.07
N PRO A 55 4.81 8.79 -11.41
CA PRO A 55 5.24 10.01 -12.08
C PRO A 55 4.48 11.25 -11.58
N THR A 56 5.21 12.35 -11.40
CA THR A 56 4.69 13.62 -10.85
C THR A 56 3.52 14.19 -11.64
N LEU A 57 3.43 13.90 -12.94
CA LEU A 57 2.33 14.31 -13.81
C LEU A 57 1.00 13.65 -13.42
N ALA A 58 0.98 12.34 -13.14
CA ALA A 58 -0.24 11.64 -12.75
C ALA A 58 -0.76 12.16 -11.40
N ARG A 59 0.15 12.44 -10.47
CA ARG A 59 -0.20 13.06 -9.18
C ARG A 59 -0.78 14.47 -9.36
N ARG A 60 -0.16 15.33 -10.18
CA ARG A 60 -0.67 16.68 -10.45
C ARG A 60 -2.02 16.65 -11.16
N ALA A 61 -2.20 15.75 -12.12
CA ALA A 61 -3.49 15.57 -12.79
C ALA A 61 -4.60 15.17 -11.81
N ALA A 62 -4.30 14.26 -10.88
CA ALA A 62 -5.24 13.86 -9.84
C ALA A 62 -5.54 14.99 -8.83
N GLU A 63 -4.56 15.81 -8.48
CA GLU A 63 -4.75 17.01 -7.65
C GLU A 63 -5.66 18.02 -8.35
N ILE A 64 -5.40 18.33 -9.62
CA ILE A 64 -6.22 19.25 -10.41
C ILE A 64 -7.65 18.73 -10.53
N ALA A 65 -7.83 17.46 -10.88
CA ALA A 65 -9.15 16.86 -11.02
C ALA A 65 -9.92 16.82 -9.68
N LEU A 66 -9.23 16.61 -8.56
CA LEU A 66 -9.82 16.75 -7.22
C LEU A 66 -10.28 18.17 -6.96
N THR A 67 -9.41 19.16 -7.19
CA THR A 67 -9.74 20.58 -6.97
C THR A 67 -10.92 21.02 -7.83
N VAL A 68 -10.96 20.62 -9.10
CA VAL A 68 -12.08 20.90 -10.00
C VAL A 68 -13.37 20.24 -9.51
N SER A 69 -13.29 18.99 -9.04
CA SER A 69 -14.46 18.27 -8.51
C SER A 69 -15.01 18.93 -7.24
N ILE A 70 -14.14 19.34 -6.30
CA ILE A 70 -14.54 20.04 -5.07
C ILE A 70 -15.12 21.42 -5.42
N ALA A 71 -14.47 22.17 -6.31
CA ALA A 71 -14.95 23.48 -6.74
C ALA A 71 -16.34 23.36 -7.39
N GLY A 72 -16.56 22.34 -8.21
CA GLY A 72 -17.88 22.04 -8.77
C GLY A 72 -18.91 21.76 -7.67
N LEU A 73 -18.62 20.86 -6.73
CA LEU A 73 -19.54 20.52 -5.65
C LEU A 73 -19.90 21.69 -4.73
N VAL A 74 -18.98 22.63 -4.53
CA VAL A 74 -19.22 23.82 -3.70
C VAL A 74 -19.94 24.92 -4.48
N ALA A 75 -19.70 25.01 -5.79
CA ALA A 75 -20.31 26.05 -6.64
C ALA A 75 -21.77 25.72 -7.01
N PHE A 76 -22.12 24.44 -7.13
CA PHE A 76 -23.47 23.99 -7.50
C PHE A 76 -24.27 23.54 -6.27
N HIS A 77 -25.59 23.74 -6.31
CA HIS A 77 -26.47 23.21 -5.26
C HIS A 77 -26.55 21.67 -5.37
N PRO A 78 -26.63 20.93 -4.23
CA PRO A 78 -26.72 19.48 -4.23
C PRO A 78 -27.87 18.92 -5.08
N ASP A 79 -28.99 19.63 -5.12
CA ASP A 79 -30.20 19.19 -5.84
C ASP A 79 -30.13 19.45 -7.36
N ASP A 80 -29.29 20.40 -7.79
CA ASP A 80 -29.16 20.85 -9.17
C ASP A 80 -27.75 20.57 -9.73
N LEU A 81 -27.17 19.41 -9.40
CA LEU A 81 -25.89 19.03 -9.98
C LEU A 81 -26.05 18.75 -11.48
N PRO A 82 -25.31 19.48 -12.34
CA PRO A 82 -25.38 19.23 -13.76
C PRO A 82 -24.81 17.85 -14.09
N THR A 83 -25.48 17.13 -14.99
CA THR A 83 -25.13 15.75 -15.36
C THR A 83 -23.69 15.59 -15.83
N TRP A 84 -23.14 16.57 -16.56
CA TRP A 84 -21.76 16.55 -17.02
C TRP A 84 -20.75 16.57 -15.87
N LEU A 85 -21.07 17.23 -14.74
CA LEU A 85 -20.22 17.28 -13.56
C LEU A 85 -20.23 15.93 -12.83
N ILE A 86 -21.39 15.28 -12.73
CA ILE A 86 -21.51 13.94 -12.14
C ILE A 86 -20.66 12.95 -12.94
N VAL A 87 -20.78 12.96 -14.28
CA VAL A 87 -19.97 12.11 -15.17
C VAL A 87 -18.48 12.39 -14.98
N PHE A 88 -18.08 13.66 -14.86
CA PHE A 88 -16.70 14.04 -14.61
C PHE A 88 -16.17 13.51 -13.28
N ILE A 89 -16.93 13.67 -12.18
CA ILE A 89 -16.57 13.18 -10.84
C ILE A 89 -16.44 11.66 -10.85
N VAL A 90 -17.40 10.94 -11.45
CA VAL A 90 -17.36 9.48 -11.57
C VAL A 90 -16.16 9.04 -12.39
N ALA A 91 -15.90 9.68 -13.53
CA ALA A 91 -14.75 9.36 -14.37
C ALA A 91 -13.42 9.59 -13.64
N TYR A 92 -13.27 10.72 -12.95
CA TYR A 92 -12.12 11.02 -12.10
C TYR A 92 -11.92 9.93 -11.04
N PHE A 93 -12.98 9.55 -10.34
CA PHE A 93 -12.91 8.57 -9.27
C PHE A 93 -12.50 7.20 -9.81
N VAL A 94 -13.12 6.74 -10.90
CA VAL A 94 -12.85 5.43 -11.52
C VAL A 94 -11.43 5.39 -12.08
N MET A 95 -10.99 6.43 -12.79
CA MET A 95 -9.63 6.50 -13.35
C MET A 95 -8.58 6.48 -12.24
N THR A 96 -8.74 7.32 -11.22
CA THR A 96 -7.77 7.43 -10.12
C THR A 96 -7.70 6.14 -9.30
N SER A 97 -8.86 5.54 -9.00
CA SER A 97 -8.95 4.30 -8.20
C SER A 97 -8.41 3.09 -8.96
N THR A 98 -8.72 2.98 -10.25
CA THR A 98 -8.20 1.89 -11.10
C THR A 98 -6.69 2.02 -11.27
N TYR A 99 -6.18 3.24 -11.49
CA TYR A 99 -4.75 3.48 -11.58
C TYR A 99 -4.02 3.15 -10.27
N ALA A 100 -4.57 3.58 -9.12
CA ALA A 100 -4.03 3.21 -7.81
C ALA A 100 -4.04 1.69 -7.60
N SER A 101 -5.11 0.99 -8.01
CA SER A 101 -5.21 -0.47 -7.95
C SER A 101 -4.13 -1.15 -8.80
N ALA A 102 -3.90 -0.69 -10.03
CA ALA A 102 -2.84 -1.21 -10.90
C ALA A 102 -1.45 -1.06 -10.25
N GLN A 103 -1.18 0.08 -9.60
CA GLN A 103 0.07 0.29 -8.87
C GLN A 103 0.19 -0.62 -7.65
N PHE A 104 -0.89 -0.84 -6.90
CA PHE A 104 -0.87 -1.81 -5.80
C PHE A 104 -0.63 -3.25 -6.30
N ILE A 105 -1.18 -3.63 -7.45
CA ILE A 105 -0.91 -4.93 -8.07
C ILE A 105 0.58 -5.03 -8.45
N HIS A 106 1.13 -4.00 -9.09
CA HIS A 106 2.54 -3.97 -9.44
C HIS A 106 3.43 -4.11 -8.18
N ALA A 107 3.15 -3.33 -7.13
CA ALA A 107 3.84 -3.45 -5.84
C ALA A 107 3.70 -4.84 -5.22
N ALA A 108 2.52 -5.47 -5.30
CA ALA A 108 2.28 -6.81 -4.79
C ALA A 108 3.08 -7.88 -5.54
N VAL A 109 3.36 -7.69 -6.83
CA VAL A 109 4.20 -8.60 -7.62
C VAL A 109 5.68 -8.43 -7.26
N THR A 110 6.13 -7.21 -6.98
CA THR A 110 7.55 -6.92 -6.65
C THR A 110 7.94 -7.27 -5.21
N MET A 111 7.03 -7.15 -4.23
CA MET A 111 7.33 -7.37 -2.81
C MET A 111 7.17 -8.84 -2.36
N ARG A 112 7.98 -9.30 -1.40
CA ARG A 112 7.90 -10.68 -0.83
C ARG A 112 6.98 -10.80 0.41
N SER A 113 6.38 -12.00 0.49
CA SER A 113 5.51 -12.62 1.51
C SER A 113 4.43 -11.77 2.21
N VAL A 114 4.77 -10.88 3.14
CA VAL A 114 3.79 -10.20 3.99
C VAL A 114 3.23 -8.94 3.34
N SER A 115 4.10 -8.14 2.73
CA SER A 115 3.69 -6.90 2.06
C SER A 115 2.89 -7.18 0.79
N ARG A 116 3.18 -8.30 0.10
CA ARG A 116 2.42 -8.79 -1.07
C ARG A 116 0.92 -8.94 -0.79
N LEU A 117 0.60 -9.58 0.33
CA LEU A 117 -0.79 -9.87 0.69
C LEU A 117 -1.55 -8.60 1.06
N ARG A 118 -0.92 -7.69 1.80
CA ARG A 118 -1.52 -6.38 2.14
C ARG A 118 -1.82 -5.55 0.90
N MET A 119 -0.88 -5.49 -0.04
CA MET A 119 -1.05 -4.76 -1.30
C MET A 119 -2.13 -5.40 -2.20
N ALA A 120 -2.21 -6.73 -2.25
CA ALA A 120 -3.25 -7.42 -3.02
C ALA A 120 -4.67 -7.13 -2.49
N PHE A 121 -4.88 -7.14 -1.18
CA PHE A 121 -6.17 -6.76 -0.59
C PHE A 121 -6.48 -5.26 -0.76
N ALA A 122 -5.46 -4.39 -0.68
CA ALA A 122 -5.65 -2.97 -0.97
C ALA A 122 -6.05 -2.72 -2.44
N ALA A 123 -5.44 -3.46 -3.37
CA ALA A 123 -5.80 -3.43 -4.79
C ALA A 123 -7.24 -3.89 -5.02
N ALA A 124 -7.63 -5.03 -4.42
CA ALA A 124 -8.97 -5.59 -4.54
C ALA A 124 -10.05 -4.66 -3.94
N GLY A 125 -9.75 -4.04 -2.80
CA GLY A 125 -10.63 -3.03 -2.18
C GLY A 125 -10.79 -1.78 -3.05
N SER A 126 -9.68 -1.28 -3.61
CA SER A 126 -9.70 -0.12 -4.52
C SER A 126 -10.49 -0.40 -5.80
N LEU A 127 -10.36 -1.60 -6.36
CA LEU A 127 -11.07 -2.01 -7.58
C LEU A 127 -12.56 -2.21 -7.31
N SER A 128 -12.91 -2.79 -6.16
CA SER A 128 -14.30 -2.89 -5.71
C SER A 128 -14.94 -1.51 -5.48
N LEU A 129 -14.19 -0.57 -4.91
CA LEU A 129 -14.63 0.81 -4.72
C LEU A 129 -14.82 1.55 -6.05
N ALA A 130 -13.93 1.34 -7.02
CA ALA A 130 -14.07 1.89 -8.37
C ALA A 130 -15.35 1.38 -9.05
N SER A 131 -15.58 0.05 -8.97
CA SER A 131 -16.80 -0.58 -9.50
C SER A 131 -18.07 -0.08 -8.82
N LEU A 132 -18.03 0.11 -7.50
CA LEU A 132 -19.15 0.68 -6.75
C LEU A 132 -19.53 2.07 -7.27
N ILE A 133 -18.54 2.96 -7.45
CA ILE A 133 -18.77 4.33 -7.91
C ILE A 133 -19.23 4.35 -9.36
N LEU A 134 -18.72 3.45 -10.19
CA LEU A 134 -19.23 3.25 -11.55
C LEU A 134 -20.71 2.88 -11.54
N ILE A 135 -21.11 1.92 -10.69
CA ILE A 135 -22.51 1.51 -10.51
C ILE A 135 -23.35 2.69 -10.01
N ALA A 136 -22.85 3.44 -9.03
CA ALA A 136 -23.54 4.64 -8.51
C ALA A 136 -23.76 5.69 -9.59
N GLY A 137 -22.75 5.92 -10.46
CA GLY A 137 -22.87 6.80 -11.61
C GLY A 137 -23.91 6.32 -12.62
N ILE A 138 -23.97 5.01 -12.90
CA ILE A 138 -24.99 4.42 -13.79
C ILE A 138 -26.40 4.58 -13.19
N ARG A 139 -26.55 4.41 -11.88
CA ARG A 139 -27.82 4.57 -11.17
C ARG A 139 -28.39 5.98 -11.25
N ALA A 140 -27.54 6.99 -11.41
CA ALA A 140 -27.99 8.36 -11.63
C ALA A 140 -28.81 8.53 -12.93
N PHE A 141 -28.66 7.61 -13.89
CA PHE A 141 -29.41 7.59 -15.15
C PHE A 141 -30.47 6.49 -15.20
N TRP A 142 -30.15 5.31 -14.65
CA TRP A 142 -31.04 4.15 -14.61
C TRP A 142 -31.13 3.58 -13.20
N ASP A 143 -32.17 3.93 -12.45
CA ASP A 143 -32.39 3.33 -11.13
C ASP A 143 -33.11 1.98 -11.25
N THR A 144 -32.39 0.90 -10.93
CA THR A 144 -32.95 -0.47 -10.90
C THR A 144 -32.59 -1.17 -9.60
N ARG A 145 -33.50 -2.02 -9.09
CA ARG A 145 -33.28 -2.79 -7.85
C ARG A 145 -32.07 -3.73 -7.93
N ILE A 146 -31.71 -4.17 -9.13
CA ILE A 146 -30.54 -5.04 -9.36
C ILE A 146 -29.25 -4.26 -9.07
N LEU A 147 -29.15 -3.01 -9.55
CA LEU A 147 -27.99 -2.15 -9.28
C LEU A 147 -27.86 -1.81 -7.79
N LEU A 148 -28.97 -1.68 -7.07
CA LEU A 148 -28.97 -1.50 -5.61
C LEU A 148 -28.30 -2.70 -4.91
N GLY A 149 -28.77 -3.93 -5.19
CA GLY A 149 -28.21 -5.14 -4.58
C GLY A 149 -26.72 -5.33 -4.91
N LEU A 150 -26.33 -5.03 -6.14
CA LEU A 150 -24.94 -5.12 -6.59
C LEU A 150 -24.06 -4.09 -5.88
N SER A 151 -24.53 -2.84 -5.75
CA SER A 151 -23.81 -1.80 -5.02
C SER A 151 -23.54 -2.17 -3.57
N SER A 152 -24.54 -2.73 -2.86
CA SER A 152 -24.36 -3.20 -1.48
C SER A 152 -23.31 -4.31 -1.36
N ALA A 153 -23.29 -5.25 -2.31
CA ALA A 153 -22.28 -6.31 -2.34
C ALA A 153 -20.86 -5.74 -2.55
N PHE A 154 -20.69 -4.75 -3.45
CA PHE A 154 -19.40 -4.09 -3.68
C PHE A 154 -18.94 -3.24 -2.49
N VAL A 155 -19.85 -2.56 -1.79
CA VAL A 155 -19.54 -1.84 -0.55
C VAL A 155 -18.95 -2.80 0.48
N LEU A 156 -19.63 -3.93 0.72
CA LEU A 156 -19.17 -4.93 1.68
C LEU A 156 -17.82 -5.55 1.27
N ALA A 157 -17.68 -5.92 0.00
CA ALA A 157 -16.44 -6.48 -0.53
C ALA A 157 -15.27 -5.49 -0.39
N SER A 158 -15.51 -4.21 -0.68
CA SER A 158 -14.53 -3.13 -0.50
C SER A 158 -14.13 -2.97 0.97
N GLY A 159 -15.10 -2.89 1.88
CA GLY A 159 -14.85 -2.76 3.31
C GLY A 159 -14.05 -3.92 3.89
N VAL A 160 -14.42 -5.16 3.56
CA VAL A 160 -13.70 -6.36 4.00
C VAL A 160 -12.28 -6.38 3.46
N SER A 161 -12.09 -6.04 2.18
CA SER A 161 -10.76 -6.00 1.55
C SER A 161 -9.87 -4.96 2.22
N TYR A 162 -10.39 -3.75 2.47
CA TYR A 162 -9.65 -2.71 3.17
C TYR A 162 -9.32 -3.06 4.62
N TYR A 163 -10.26 -3.69 5.31
CA TYR A 163 -10.04 -4.19 6.67
C TYR A 163 -8.87 -5.18 6.70
N ILE A 164 -8.85 -6.17 5.80
CA ILE A 164 -7.77 -7.15 5.73
C ILE A 164 -6.43 -6.50 5.34
N ALA A 165 -6.45 -5.56 4.38
CA ALA A 165 -5.25 -4.86 3.90
C ALA A 165 -4.52 -4.08 5.01
N PHE A 166 -5.29 -3.45 5.90
CA PHE A 166 -4.73 -2.55 6.91
C PHE A 166 -4.68 -3.12 8.33
N ALA A 167 -5.64 -3.96 8.72
CA ALA A 167 -5.67 -4.58 10.04
C ALA A 167 -4.74 -5.81 10.15
N MET A 168 -4.17 -6.28 9.02
CA MET A 168 -3.35 -7.50 8.86
C MET A 168 -3.53 -8.46 10.03
N PRO A 169 -4.64 -9.20 10.05
CA PRO A 169 -5.18 -9.72 11.29
C PRO A 169 -4.26 -10.78 11.89
N LEU A 170 -4.23 -10.86 13.22
CA LEU A 170 -3.20 -11.58 13.98
C LEU A 170 -3.08 -13.07 13.63
N TRP A 171 -4.17 -13.71 13.20
CA TRP A 171 -4.19 -15.10 12.72
C TRP A 171 -3.33 -15.30 11.47
N LEU A 172 -3.26 -14.29 10.59
CA LEU A 172 -2.44 -14.29 9.38
C LEU A 172 -0.96 -14.05 9.69
N LYS A 173 -0.65 -13.23 10.71
CA LYS A 173 0.72 -13.12 11.23
C LYS A 173 1.20 -14.42 11.86
N ARG A 174 0.30 -15.15 12.53
CA ARG A 174 0.60 -16.42 13.22
C ARG A 174 0.95 -17.54 12.25
N THR A 175 0.21 -17.69 11.16
CA THR A 175 0.52 -18.71 10.14
C THR A 175 1.79 -18.39 9.36
N ILE A 176 2.09 -17.12 9.11
CA ILE A 176 3.32 -16.72 8.42
C ILE A 176 4.56 -16.94 9.32
N HIS A 177 4.48 -16.66 10.62
CA HIS A 177 5.58 -16.94 11.56
C HIS A 177 5.86 -18.45 11.68
N ALA A 178 4.82 -19.29 11.64
CA ALA A 178 4.99 -20.74 11.70
C ALA A 178 5.83 -21.27 10.53
N HIS A 179 5.66 -20.72 9.33
CA HIS A 179 6.46 -21.14 8.16
C HIS A 179 7.90 -20.61 8.18
N HIS A 180 8.13 -19.41 8.70
CA HIS A 180 9.50 -18.90 8.87
C HIS A 180 10.28 -19.71 9.90
N LEU A 181 9.64 -20.09 11.02
CA LEU A 181 10.26 -20.93 12.03
C LEU A 181 10.56 -22.34 11.49
N GLN A 182 9.65 -22.92 10.72
CA GLN A 182 9.87 -24.22 10.07
C GLN A 182 10.99 -24.18 9.05
N ARG A 183 11.11 -23.12 8.23
CA ARG A 183 12.23 -22.98 7.28
C ARG A 183 13.55 -22.75 7.98
N PHE A 184 13.57 -21.96 9.06
CA PHE A 184 14.77 -21.74 9.86
C PHE A 184 15.22 -23.01 10.57
N LEU A 185 14.28 -23.78 11.13
CA LEU A 185 14.53 -25.08 11.75
C LEU A 185 14.95 -26.13 10.72
N ALA A 186 14.33 -26.17 9.54
CA ALA A 186 14.74 -27.06 8.46
C ALA A 186 16.16 -26.73 7.98
N ALA A 187 16.47 -25.44 7.77
CA ALA A 187 17.78 -24.97 7.35
C ALA A 187 18.87 -25.24 8.41
N THR A 188 18.57 -25.04 9.69
CA THR A 188 19.51 -25.37 10.78
C THR A 188 19.72 -26.86 10.94
N VAL A 189 18.69 -27.69 10.76
CA VAL A 189 18.82 -29.15 10.81
C VAL A 189 19.62 -29.71 9.62
N THR A 190 19.44 -29.15 8.42
CA THR A 190 20.26 -29.52 7.25
C THR A 190 21.69 -28.99 7.31
N ALA A 191 21.93 -27.82 7.91
CA ALA A 191 23.27 -27.24 8.07
C ALA A 191 24.07 -27.84 9.25
N ALA A 192 23.41 -28.51 10.20
CA ALA A 192 24.01 -28.97 11.45
C ALA A 192 25.10 -30.06 11.34
N PRO A 193 25.23 -30.90 10.29
CA PRO A 193 26.34 -31.85 10.24
C PRO A 193 27.57 -31.38 9.45
N GLU A 194 27.45 -30.40 8.54
CA GLU A 194 28.54 -30.08 7.58
C GLU A 194 29.23 -28.73 7.81
N VAL A 195 28.54 -27.72 8.38
CA VAL A 195 29.09 -26.35 8.53
C VAL A 195 30.20 -26.24 9.59
N TYR A 196 30.36 -27.23 10.47
CA TYR A 196 31.46 -27.22 11.45
C TYR A 196 32.78 -27.80 10.90
N ARG A 197 32.82 -28.32 9.66
CA ARG A 197 34.01 -28.99 9.12
C ARG A 197 34.63 -28.36 7.87
N ASP A 198 33.89 -27.56 7.10
CA ASP A 198 34.42 -26.72 6.03
C ASP A 198 33.64 -25.40 5.98
N VAL A 199 34.23 -24.33 6.52
CA VAL A 199 33.65 -22.98 6.43
C VAL A 199 33.98 -22.40 5.06
N ASP A 200 33.32 -22.93 4.04
CA ASP A 200 33.32 -22.34 2.70
C ASP A 200 32.37 -21.13 2.67
N GLY A 201 32.76 -20.06 1.96
CA GLY A 201 32.05 -18.77 1.92
C GLY A 201 30.60 -18.81 1.42
N SER A 202 30.09 -19.97 1.00
CA SER A 202 28.73 -20.19 0.47
C SER A 202 27.62 -20.02 1.52
N ALA A 203 27.84 -20.44 2.77
CA ALA A 203 26.85 -20.27 3.84
C ALA A 203 26.62 -18.79 4.19
N PHE A 204 27.68 -17.97 4.11
CA PHE A 204 27.58 -16.53 4.32
C PHE A 204 26.90 -15.83 3.16
N ALA A 205 27.09 -16.29 1.91
CA ALA A 205 26.38 -15.75 0.75
C ALA A 205 24.86 -15.94 0.87
N GLU A 206 24.41 -17.08 1.38
CA GLU A 206 22.98 -17.33 1.59
C GLU A 206 22.40 -16.42 2.67
N ILE A 207 23.13 -16.18 3.77
CA ILE A 207 22.71 -15.25 4.82
C ILE A 207 22.67 -13.81 4.29
N GLU A 208 23.67 -13.39 3.51
CA GLU A 208 23.74 -12.09 2.86
C GLU A 208 22.55 -11.88 1.90
N GLU A 209 22.21 -12.89 1.10
CA GLU A 209 21.06 -12.83 0.21
C GLU A 209 19.73 -12.76 1.00
N VAL A 210 19.59 -13.55 2.06
CA VAL A 210 18.38 -13.55 2.89
C VAL A 210 18.20 -12.21 3.61
N VAL A 211 19.28 -11.65 4.16
CA VAL A 211 19.27 -10.34 4.84
C VAL A 211 19.03 -9.21 3.84
N GLY A 212 19.67 -9.25 2.66
CA GLY A 212 19.45 -8.29 1.58
C GLY A 212 17.99 -8.28 1.11
N ASN A 213 17.41 -9.46 0.93
CA ASN A 213 16.00 -9.62 0.58
C ASN A 213 15.04 -9.18 1.71
N ALA A 214 15.40 -9.38 2.98
CA ALA A 214 14.57 -8.99 4.11
C ALA A 214 14.59 -7.47 4.36
N LEU A 215 15.74 -6.83 4.14
CA LEU A 215 15.94 -5.40 4.35
C LEU A 215 15.70 -4.56 3.08
N GLY A 216 15.53 -5.21 1.91
CA GLY A 216 15.32 -4.54 0.63
C GLY A 216 16.56 -3.80 0.13
N VAL A 217 17.75 -4.20 0.57
CA VAL A 217 19.02 -3.56 0.21
C VAL A 217 19.76 -4.48 -0.76
N PRO A 218 20.17 -3.99 -1.95
CA PRO A 218 20.71 -4.84 -3.01
C PRO A 218 22.06 -5.50 -2.68
N ASN A 219 22.74 -5.08 -1.60
CA ASN A 219 24.06 -5.58 -1.20
C ASN A 219 24.18 -5.62 0.34
N ALA A 220 23.45 -6.52 0.99
CA ALA A 220 23.74 -6.83 2.40
C ALA A 220 24.99 -7.71 2.47
N ARG A 221 25.95 -7.35 3.33
CA ARG A 221 27.17 -8.13 3.54
C ARG A 221 27.38 -8.44 5.02
N VAL A 222 27.89 -9.62 5.31
CA VAL A 222 28.24 -10.09 6.65
C VAL A 222 29.75 -10.06 6.75
N ALA A 223 30.25 -9.35 7.77
CA ALA A 223 31.65 -9.32 8.10
C ALA A 223 31.83 -9.82 9.53
N LEU A 224 32.75 -10.77 9.69
CA LEU A 224 33.13 -11.35 10.97
C LEU A 224 34.33 -10.59 11.53
N TRP A 225 34.30 -10.31 12.82
CA TRP A 225 35.45 -9.74 13.51
C TRP A 225 36.41 -10.86 13.93
N ASP A 226 37.67 -10.79 13.50
CA ASP A 226 38.75 -11.66 13.94
C ASP A 226 39.50 -10.98 15.08
N GLU A 227 39.35 -11.52 16.29
CA GLU A 227 39.85 -10.93 17.54
C GLU A 227 41.37 -11.07 17.69
N GLU A 228 41.96 -12.15 17.16
CA GLU A 228 43.42 -12.38 17.20
C GLU A 228 44.17 -11.41 16.30
N ARG A 229 43.55 -11.07 15.16
CA ARG A 229 44.19 -10.24 14.16
C ARG A 229 43.68 -8.81 14.12
N GLN A 230 42.61 -8.48 14.85
CA GLN A 230 41.99 -7.15 14.91
C GLN A 230 41.54 -6.64 13.53
N HIS A 231 40.88 -7.50 12.75
CA HIS A 231 40.35 -7.12 11.43
C HIS A 231 38.93 -7.65 11.20
N LEU A 232 38.20 -6.95 10.32
CA LEU A 232 36.98 -7.49 9.72
C LEU A 232 37.32 -8.37 8.51
N TYR A 233 36.82 -9.60 8.55
CA TYR A 233 36.90 -10.58 7.49
C TYR A 233 35.51 -10.81 6.88
N SER A 234 35.38 -10.67 5.56
CA SER A 234 34.16 -11.05 4.83
C SER A 234 34.41 -12.38 4.12
N PRO A 235 33.77 -13.48 4.55
CA PRO A 235 33.99 -14.81 3.98
C PRO A 235 33.62 -14.93 2.50
N THR A 236 32.69 -14.11 2.01
CA THR A 236 32.18 -14.11 0.63
C THR A 236 33.10 -13.44 -0.39
N LEU A 237 34.03 -12.59 0.04
CA LEU A 237 34.94 -11.86 -0.86
C LEU A 237 36.31 -12.50 -1.00
N GLY A 238 36.62 -13.54 -0.23
CA GLY A 238 37.92 -14.23 -0.29
C GLY A 238 39.13 -13.31 -0.10
N GLY A 239 38.96 -12.18 0.62
CA GLY A 239 39.99 -11.15 0.71
C GLY A 239 39.82 -10.23 1.91
N ILE A 240 40.96 -9.95 2.55
CA ILE A 240 41.10 -8.93 3.60
C ILE A 240 40.96 -7.57 2.90
N HIS A 241 39.84 -6.87 3.12
CA HIS A 241 39.67 -5.51 2.61
C HIS A 241 40.01 -4.52 3.75
N PRO A 242 41.15 -3.80 3.68
CA PRO A 242 41.59 -2.89 4.75
C PRO A 242 40.67 -1.67 4.93
N ASP A 243 39.75 -1.41 4.01
CA ASP A 243 38.93 -0.19 3.99
C ASP A 243 37.61 -0.29 4.78
N ILE A 244 37.30 -1.44 5.40
CA ILE A 244 36.08 -1.60 6.22
C ILE A 244 36.29 -1.09 7.67
N VAL A 245 37.52 -0.70 8.02
CA VAL A 245 37.90 -0.29 9.40
C VAL A 245 37.35 1.09 9.78
N ASN A 246 36.74 1.85 8.86
CA ASN A 246 36.19 3.15 9.20
C ASN A 246 34.65 3.17 9.12
N PRO A 247 33.92 3.19 10.25
CA PRO A 247 32.46 3.31 10.27
C PRO A 247 31.95 4.65 9.70
N TYR A 248 32.84 5.56 9.30
CA TYR A 248 32.53 6.82 8.62
C TYR A 248 33.05 6.91 7.17
N SER A 249 33.74 5.90 6.63
CA SER A 249 34.14 5.95 5.23
C SER A 249 32.97 5.56 4.33
N THR A 250 32.33 6.55 3.71
CA THR A 250 31.55 6.35 2.50
C THR A 250 32.47 5.77 1.43
N VAL A 251 32.33 4.48 1.14
CA VAL A 251 33.02 3.86 0.00
C VAL A 251 32.58 4.61 -1.26
N PRO A 252 33.49 5.30 -1.98
CA PRO A 252 33.12 5.97 -3.20
C PRO A 252 32.79 4.91 -4.26
N LEU A 253 31.58 5.01 -4.82
CA LEU A 253 30.96 4.15 -5.85
C LEU A 253 31.74 3.96 -7.16
N ARG A 254 33.01 4.40 -7.24
CA ARG A 254 33.81 4.44 -8.48
C ARG A 254 34.61 3.17 -8.79
N SER A 255 34.64 2.17 -7.91
CA SER A 255 35.37 0.91 -8.17
C SER A 255 34.49 -0.25 -8.65
N PHE A 256 33.25 0.02 -9.10
CA PHE A 256 32.29 -0.99 -9.57
C PHE A 256 31.91 -0.83 -11.06
N LEU A 257 32.85 -0.40 -11.90
CA LEU A 257 32.76 -0.63 -13.34
C LEU A 257 33.47 -1.93 -13.70
#